data_AF-A0A6A7AMV1-F1
#
_entry.id   AF-A0A6A7AMV1-F1
#
_cell.length_a   1.000
_cell.length_b   1.000
_cell.length_c   1.000
_cell.angle_alpha   90.00
_cell.angle_beta   90.00
_cell.angle_gamma   90.00
#
_symmetry.space_group_name_H-M   'P 1'
#
loop_
_entity.id
_entity.type
_entity.pdbx_description
1 polymer ?
#
loop_
_entity_poly.entity_id
_entity_poly.type
_entity_poly.pdbx_seq_one_letter_code
_entity_poly.pdbx_strand_id
1 'polypeptide(L)'
;MATPWPQQPTWPTPFREHATRLSAYLQDALTCIDRTQRQPVPADHVMALIHGTLTFILKVQHTPDLNTICDALSILQTETKANSE
;
A
#
# COMPACT_ATOMS: atom_id res chain seq x y z
N MET A 1 21.69 -22.59 -3.97
CA MET A 1 20.31 -22.77 -3.43
C MET A 1 19.51 -21.55 -3.88
N ALA A 2 18.60 -21.70 -4.84
CA ALA A 2 17.73 -20.60 -5.25
C ALA A 2 16.84 -20.23 -4.06
N THR A 3 16.81 -18.97 -3.67
CA THR A 3 15.91 -18.51 -2.61
C THR A 3 14.47 -18.72 -3.09
N PRO A 4 13.59 -19.37 -2.32
CA PRO A 4 12.21 -19.57 -2.71
C PRO A 4 11.53 -18.20 -2.87
N TRP A 5 10.63 -18.09 -3.84
CA TRP A 5 9.86 -16.87 -4.05
C TRP A 5 9.09 -16.49 -2.77
N PRO A 6 9.02 -15.19 -2.40
CA PRO A 6 8.27 -14.78 -1.23
C PRO A 6 6.81 -15.22 -1.34
N GLN A 7 6.30 -15.82 -0.27
CA GLN A 7 4.91 -16.28 -0.23
C GLN A 7 3.96 -15.09 -0.36
N GLN A 8 2.86 -15.27 -1.08
CA GLN A 8 1.87 -14.22 -1.25
C GLN A 8 1.31 -13.81 0.12
N PRO A 9 1.47 -12.54 0.53
CA PRO A 9 0.97 -12.09 1.81
C PRO A 9 -0.56 -11.90 1.74
N THR A 10 -1.24 -12.22 2.85
CA THR A 10 -2.63 -11.80 3.04
C THR A 10 -2.65 -10.28 3.19
N TRP A 11 -3.26 -9.61 2.21
CA TRP A 11 -3.33 -8.15 2.14
C TRP A 11 -4.19 -7.59 3.28
N PRO A 12 -3.62 -6.83 4.23
CA PRO A 12 -4.37 -6.31 5.36
C PRO A 12 -5.31 -5.19 4.90
N THR A 13 -6.41 -5.01 5.64
CA THR A 13 -7.40 -3.94 5.44
C THR A 13 -6.81 -2.54 5.66
N PRO A 14 -6.09 -2.26 6.77
CA PRO A 14 -5.54 -0.92 7.01
C PRO A 14 -4.45 -0.52 6.01
N PHE A 15 -4.55 0.71 5.53
CA PHE A 15 -3.67 1.30 4.52
C PHE A 15 -2.19 1.23 4.89
N ARG A 16 -1.85 1.65 6.11
CA ARG A 16 -0.45 1.72 6.58
C ARG A 16 0.21 0.35 6.64
N GLU A 17 -0.49 -0.65 7.16
CA GLU A 17 0.04 -2.02 7.22
C GLU A 17 0.13 -2.64 5.83
N HIS A 18 -0.81 -2.31 4.94
CA HIS A 18 -0.76 -2.75 3.56
C HIS A 18 0.47 -2.18 2.85
N ALA A 19 0.76 -0.89 3.03
CA ALA A 19 1.95 -0.25 2.48
C ALA A 19 3.23 -0.98 2.93
N THR A 20 3.38 -1.20 4.24
CA THR A 20 4.57 -1.85 4.81
C THR A 20 4.75 -3.28 4.32
N ARG A 21 3.67 -4.07 4.28
CA ARG A 21 3.72 -5.46 3.79
C ARG A 21 3.99 -5.52 2.30
N LEU A 22 3.37 -4.64 1.51
CA LEU A 22 3.60 -4.52 0.08
C LEU A 22 5.05 -4.12 -0.22
N SER A 23 5.60 -3.15 0.52
CA SER A 23 7.00 -2.73 0.34
C SER A 23 7.99 -3.85 0.67
N ALA A 24 7.76 -4.59 1.76
CA ALA A 24 8.61 -5.72 2.13
C ALA A 24 8.55 -6.83 1.07
N TYR A 25 7.33 -7.18 0.61
CA TYR A 25 7.12 -8.18 -0.43
C TYR A 25 7.78 -7.79 -1.76
N LEU A 26 7.68 -6.52 -2.17
CA LEU A 26 8.33 -6.00 -3.37
C LEU A 26 9.86 -6.06 -3.26
N GLN A 27 10.44 -5.70 -2.12
CA GLN A 27 11.89 -5.74 -1.90
C GLN A 27 12.41 -7.18 -1.95
N ASP A 28 11.71 -8.13 -1.33
CA ASP A 28 12.07 -9.54 -1.39
C ASP A 28 11.94 -10.12 -2.80
N ALA A 29 10.89 -9.73 -3.54
CA ALA A 29 10.70 -10.13 -4.93
C ALA A 29 11.81 -9.57 -5.83
N LEU A 30 12.18 -8.29 -5.68
CA LEU A 30 13.30 -7.68 -6.40
C LEU A 30 14.63 -8.37 -6.09
N THR A 31 14.89 -8.69 -4.83
CA THR A 31 16.09 -9.41 -4.41
C THR A 31 16.12 -10.83 -4.97
N CYS A 32 14.97 -11.51 -5.03
CA CYS A 32 14.85 -12.81 -5.68
C CYS A 32 15.15 -12.72 -7.18
N ILE A 33 14.54 -11.76 -7.90
CA ILE A 33 14.74 -11.54 -9.34
C ILE A 33 16.22 -11.25 -9.66
N ASP A 34 16.86 -10.39 -8.88
CA ASP A 34 18.27 -10.04 -9.03
C ASP A 34 19.16 -11.29 -8.87
N ARG A 35 18.92 -12.08 -7.83
CA ARG A 35 19.62 -13.34 -7.58
C ARG A 35 19.35 -14.43 -8.61
N THR A 36 18.17 -14.43 -9.25
CA THR A 36 17.83 -15.41 -10.29
C THR A 36 18.42 -15.08 -11.66
N GLN A 37 19.21 -14.01 -11.80
CA GLN A 37 19.91 -13.67 -13.06
C GLN A 37 18.95 -13.61 -14.26
N ARG A 38 17.76 -13.02 -14.07
CA ARG A 38 16.70 -12.89 -15.10
C ARG A 38 16.06 -14.21 -15.56
N GLN A 39 16.06 -15.24 -14.71
CA GLN A 39 15.19 -16.40 -14.97
C GLN A 39 13.72 -15.97 -15.06
N PRO A 40 12.92 -16.67 -15.89
CA PRO A 40 11.51 -16.37 -16.04
C PRO A 40 10.78 -16.53 -14.70
N VAL A 41 10.15 -15.45 -14.25
CA VAL A 41 9.29 -15.46 -13.06
C VAL A 41 7.94 -16.06 -13.43
N PRO A 42 7.39 -17.00 -12.65
CA PRO A 42 6.06 -17.56 -12.92
C PRO A 42 4.98 -16.48 -12.92
N ALA A 43 4.02 -16.58 -13.84
CA ALA A 43 2.97 -15.59 -14.04
C ALA A 43 2.13 -15.36 -12.77
N ASP A 44 1.89 -16.40 -11.97
CA ASP A 44 1.14 -16.29 -10.70
C ASP A 44 1.79 -15.30 -9.72
N HIS A 45 3.11 -15.26 -9.66
CA HIS A 45 3.85 -14.33 -8.78
C HIS A 45 3.74 -12.89 -9.26
N VAL A 46 3.82 -12.67 -10.58
CA VAL A 46 3.62 -11.35 -11.19
C VAL A 46 2.18 -10.88 -11.00
N MET A 47 1.22 -11.79 -11.16
CA MET A 47 -0.20 -11.51 -10.92
C MET A 47 -0.44 -11.10 -9.46
N ALA A 48 0.13 -11.81 -8.48
CA ALA A 48 0.03 -11.47 -7.07
C ALA A 48 0.62 -10.09 -6.74
N LEU A 49 1.77 -9.75 -7.34
CA LEU A 49 2.38 -8.43 -7.25
C LEU A 49 1.45 -7.33 -7.76
N ILE A 50 0.96 -7.48 -8.99
CA ILE A 50 0.07 -6.50 -9.63
C ILE A 50 -1.21 -6.34 -8.82
N HIS A 51 -1.81 -7.44 -8.35
CA HIS A 51 -3.03 -7.39 -7.54
C HIS A 51 -2.81 -6.67 -6.21
N GLY A 52 -1.70 -6.92 -5.53
CA GLY A 52 -1.33 -6.21 -4.30
C GLY A 52 -1.17 -4.71 -4.51
N THR A 53 -0.40 -4.33 -5.53
CA THR A 53 -0.16 -2.93 -5.86
C THR A 53 -1.44 -2.22 -6.29
N LEU A 54 -2.28 -2.84 -7.12
CA LEU A 54 -3.56 -2.26 -7.54
C LEU A 54 -4.52 -2.09 -6.36
N THR A 55 -4.61 -3.10 -5.49
CA THR A 55 -5.43 -3.02 -4.27
C THR A 55 -4.96 -1.89 -3.37
N PHE A 56 -3.65 -1.70 -3.24
CA PHE A 56 -3.08 -0.59 -2.49
C PHE A 56 -3.45 0.77 -3.09
N ILE A 57 -3.28 0.95 -4.41
CA ILE A 57 -3.61 2.20 -5.10
C ILE A 57 -5.09 2.53 -4.94
N LEU A 58 -5.99 1.54 -5.12
CA LEU A 58 -7.42 1.73 -4.89
C LEU A 58 -7.69 2.14 -3.44
N LYS A 59 -7.02 1.52 -2.46
CA LYS A 59 -7.13 1.93 -1.05
C LYS A 59 -6.68 3.38 -0.84
N VAL A 60 -5.56 3.82 -1.43
CA VAL A 60 -5.11 5.22 -1.38
C VAL A 60 -6.18 6.15 -1.96
N GLN A 61 -6.69 5.83 -3.16
CA GLN A 61 -7.66 6.66 -3.87
C GLN A 61 -9.01 6.73 -3.15
N HIS A 62 -9.41 5.66 -2.45
CA HIS A 62 -10.62 5.62 -1.63
C HIS A 62 -10.41 6.12 -0.20
N THR A 63 -9.17 6.42 0.22
CA THR A 63 -8.97 7.11 1.49
C THR A 63 -9.37 8.57 1.26
N PRO A 64 -10.37 9.12 1.98
CA PRO A 64 -10.69 10.53 1.86
C PRO A 64 -9.41 11.32 2.11
N ASP A 65 -9.15 12.29 1.23
CA ASP A 65 -7.96 13.14 1.28
C ASP A 65 -7.84 13.66 2.72
N LEU A 66 -6.78 13.27 3.42
CA LEU A 66 -6.59 13.68 4.82
C LEU A 66 -6.55 15.21 4.92
N ASN A 67 -6.14 15.88 3.84
CA ASN A 67 -6.24 17.34 3.71
C ASN A 67 -7.68 17.83 3.73
N THR A 68 -8.61 17.18 3.02
CA THR A 68 -10.04 17.55 3.06
C THR A 68 -10.64 17.36 4.46
N ILE A 69 -10.22 16.33 5.19
CA ILE A 69 -10.65 16.13 6.57
C ILE A 69 -10.03 17.17 7.52
N CYS A 70 -8.75 17.48 7.38
CA CYS A 70 -8.08 18.53 8.15
C CYS A 70 -8.65 19.94 7.86
N ASP A 71 -9.00 20.22 6.60
CA ASP A 71 -9.68 21.47 6.22
C ASP A 71 -11.09 21.51 6.81
N ALA A 72 -11.88 20.44 6.68
CA ALA A 72 -13.21 20.37 7.29
C ALA A 72 -13.16 20.51 8.81
N LEU A 73 -12.18 19.91 9.48
CA LEU A 73 -11.95 20.05 10.93
C LEU A 73 -11.49 21.46 11.31
N SER A 74 -10.64 22.11 10.50
CA SER A 74 -10.22 23.49 10.73
C SER A 74 -11.39 24.47 10.55
N ILE A 75 -12.22 24.25 9.52
CA ILE A 75 -13.45 25.03 9.28
C ILE A 75 -14.39 24.87 10.48
N LEU A 76 -14.68 23.64 10.92
CA LEU A 76 -15.49 23.37 12.11
C LEU A 76 -14.92 24.01 13.40
N GLN A 77 -13.61 24.03 13.57
CA GLN A 77 -12.96 24.73 14.70
C GLN A 77 -13.12 26.25 14.62
N THR A 78 -13.03 26.84 13.42
CA THR A 78 -13.24 28.29 13.25
C THR A 78 -14.69 28.70 13.48
N GLU A 79 -15.66 27.88 13.07
CA GLU A 79 -17.10 28.15 13.26
C GLU A 79 -17.52 28.03 14.74
N THR A 80 -17.01 27.03 15.45
CA THR A 80 -17.28 26.88 16.90
C THR A 80 -16.67 28.01 17.74
N LYS A 81 -15.52 28.54 17.32
CA LYS A 81 -14.89 29.69 17.97
C LYS A 81 -15.62 31.01 17.67
N ALA A 82 -16.14 31.20 16.46
CA ALA A 82 -16.91 32.38 16.07
C ALA A 82 -18.31 32.43 16.72
N ASN A 83 -18.89 31.28 17.07
CA ASN A 83 -20.20 31.19 17.72
C ASN A 83 -20.11 31.19 19.27
N SER A 84 -18.91 31.34 19.83
CA SER A 84 -18.67 31.41 21.28
C SER A 84 -18.26 32.82 21.75
N GLU A 85 -18.41 33.84 20.89
CA GLU A 85 -18.12 35.26 21.17
C GLU A 85 -19.41 36.10 21.16
#